data_AF-A0A1Q4HBJ6-F1
#
_entry.id   AF-A0A1Q4HBJ6-F1
#
_cell.length_a   1.000
_cell.length_b   1.000
_cell.length_c   1.000
_cell.angle_alpha   90.00
_cell.angle_beta   90.00
_cell.angle_gamma   90.00
#
_symmetry.space_group_name_H-M   'P 1'
#
loop_
_entity.id
_entity.type
_entity.pdbx_description
1 polymer ?
#
loop_
_entity_poly.entity_id
_entity_poly.type
_entity_poly.pdbx_seq_one_letter_code
_entity_poly.pdbx_strand_id
1 'polypeptide(L)'
;MAGMAGISAHNAPPAQADVVAYLVNVHVRPGYNFPNGDVAIAYGHSVCDRVAAKMPYAQLVDQLKADFHTSDYYQAGYLINQAVNELCPAQIWQLRESAAGYTG
;
A
#
# COMPACT_ATOMS: atom_id res chain seq x y z
N MET A 1 19.86 18.97 -43.13
CA MET A 1 18.45 18.64 -42.84
C MET A 1 18.41 17.81 -41.57
N ALA A 2 17.60 18.25 -40.61
CA ALA A 2 17.51 17.77 -39.24
C ALA A 2 16.71 16.46 -39.11
N GLY A 3 16.87 15.78 -37.98
CA GLY A 3 16.00 14.69 -37.55
C GLY A 3 16.42 14.10 -36.21
N MET A 4 16.31 14.86 -35.12
CA MET A 4 16.40 14.31 -33.76
C MET A 4 15.05 13.67 -33.41
N ALA A 5 15.02 12.34 -33.27
CA ALA A 5 13.86 11.61 -32.79
C ALA A 5 13.66 11.86 -31.28
N GLY A 6 12.55 12.51 -30.93
CA GLY A 6 12.18 12.80 -29.55
C GLY A 6 11.79 11.54 -28.79
N ILE A 7 12.42 11.33 -27.63
CA ILE A 7 12.02 10.31 -26.67
C ILE A 7 10.79 10.87 -25.94
N SER A 8 9.60 10.36 -26.25
CA SER A 8 8.39 10.67 -25.49
C SER A 8 8.52 10.05 -24.10
N ALA A 9 8.87 10.86 -23.11
CA ALA A 9 8.71 10.49 -21.71
C ALA A 9 7.21 10.30 -21.45
N HIS A 10 6.79 9.04 -21.37
CA HIS A 10 5.45 8.70 -20.93
C HIS A 10 5.41 8.98 -19.43
N ASN A 11 5.01 10.19 -19.05
CA ASN A 11 4.69 10.46 -17.66
C ASN A 11 3.50 9.57 -17.30
N ALA A 12 3.76 8.51 -16.54
CA ALA A 12 2.69 7.75 -15.92
C ALA A 12 1.78 8.75 -15.18
N PRO A 13 0.44 8.60 -15.29
CA PRO A 13 -0.48 9.45 -14.55
C PRO A 13 -0.05 9.47 -13.07
N PRO A 14 -0.14 10.62 -12.39
CA PRO A 14 0.11 10.66 -10.97
C PRO A 14 -0.85 9.68 -10.32
N ALA A 15 -0.33 8.64 -9.67
CA ALA A 15 -1.17 7.69 -8.95
C ALA A 15 -2.08 8.51 -8.01
N GLN A 16 -3.37 8.48 -8.31
CA GLN A 16 -4.40 9.11 -7.51
C GLN A 16 -4.87 8.10 -6.48
N ALA A 17 -5.35 8.57 -5.33
CA ALA A 17 -5.98 7.67 -4.39
C ALA A 17 -7.24 7.04 -5.04
N ASP A 18 -7.24 5.73 -5.24
CA ASP A 18 -8.36 4.94 -5.75
C ASP A 18 -8.95 4.07 -4.64
N VAL A 19 -9.88 4.69 -3.91
CA VAL A 19 -10.63 4.06 -2.83
C VAL A 19 -11.42 2.84 -3.30
N VAL A 20 -11.89 2.85 -4.56
CA VAL A 20 -12.68 1.75 -5.12
C VAL A 20 -11.77 0.56 -5.41
N ALA A 21 -10.60 0.78 -6.02
CA ALA A 21 -9.61 -0.26 -6.24
C ALA A 21 -9.14 -0.89 -4.93
N TYR A 22 -8.88 -0.08 -3.90
CA TYR A 22 -8.55 -0.56 -2.56
C TYR A 22 -9.66 -1.46 -1.98
N LEU A 23 -10.92 -1.00 -2.01
CA LEU A 23 -12.03 -1.80 -1.49
C LEU A 23 -12.21 -3.12 -2.24
N VAL A 24 -12.07 -3.14 -3.57
CA VAL A 24 -12.16 -4.37 -4.36
C VAL A 24 -11.08 -5.37 -3.94
N ASN A 25 -9.84 -4.91 -3.76
CA ASN A 25 -8.70 -5.79 -3.48
C ASN A 25 -8.68 -6.30 -2.03
N VAL A 26 -9.26 -5.54 -1.10
CA VAL A 26 -9.11 -5.78 0.34
C VAL A 26 -10.41 -6.16 1.04
N HIS A 27 -11.55 -5.57 0.66
CA HIS A 27 -12.85 -5.88 1.27
C HIS A 27 -13.44 -7.19 0.72
N VAL A 28 -13.18 -7.52 -0.55
CA VAL A 28 -13.70 -8.75 -1.18
C VAL A 28 -12.79 -9.96 -0.90
N ARG A 29 -11.52 -9.73 -0.54
CA ARG A 29 -10.57 -10.81 -0.24
C ARG A 29 -10.85 -11.40 1.15
N PRO A 30 -11.05 -12.73 1.26
CA PRO A 30 -11.21 -13.38 2.56
C PRO A 30 -10.00 -13.13 3.47
N GLY A 31 -10.23 -12.91 4.76
CA GLY A 31 -9.17 -12.85 5.79
C GLY A 31 -9.11 -11.56 6.60
N TYR A 32 -9.56 -10.41 6.06
CA TYR A 32 -9.51 -9.14 6.79
C TYR A 32 -10.79 -8.84 7.59
N ASN A 33 -11.93 -9.47 7.26
CA ASN A 33 -13.19 -9.39 8.00
C ASN A 33 -13.61 -7.97 8.44
N PHE A 34 -13.34 -6.96 7.61
CA PHE A 34 -13.76 -5.59 7.91
C PHE A 34 -15.29 -5.50 8.00
N PRO A 35 -15.86 -4.83 9.02
CA PRO A 35 -17.31 -4.71 9.19
C PRO A 35 -18.05 -4.06 8.01
N ASN A 36 -17.39 -3.13 7.31
CA ASN A 36 -17.87 -2.47 6.09
C ASN A 36 -16.69 -1.78 5.36
N GLY A 37 -16.96 -1.21 4.19
CA GLY A 37 -15.96 -0.50 3.39
C GLY A 37 -15.34 0.71 4.09
N ASP A 38 -16.12 1.52 4.81
CA ASP A 38 -15.61 2.71 5.49
C ASP A 38 -14.58 2.34 6.57
N VAL A 39 -14.80 1.25 7.31
CA VAL A 39 -13.82 0.74 8.29
C VAL A 39 -12.55 0.24 7.59
N ALA A 40 -12.68 -0.42 6.43
CA ALA A 40 -11.53 -0.87 5.66
C ALA A 40 -10.68 0.32 5.17
N ILE A 41 -11.34 1.38 4.69
CA ILE A 41 -10.69 2.62 4.22
C ILE A 41 -10.01 3.34 5.38
N ALA A 42 -10.70 3.49 6.51
CA ALA A 42 -10.13 4.10 7.71
C ALA A 42 -8.89 3.34 8.19
N TYR A 43 -8.93 2.00 8.17
CA TYR A 43 -7.77 1.18 8.48
C TYR A 43 -6.62 1.39 7.48
N GLY A 44 -6.92 1.43 6.17
CA GLY A 44 -5.95 1.72 5.12
C GLY A 44 -5.27 3.09 5.29
N HIS A 45 -6.02 4.12 5.65
CA HIS A 45 -5.44 5.43 6.00
C HIS A 45 -4.56 5.36 7.25
N SER A 46 -4.93 4.55 8.26
CA SER A 46 -4.06 4.36 9.42
C SER A 46 -2.72 3.70 9.05
N VAL A 47 -2.70 2.82 8.03
CA VAL A 47 -1.47 2.26 7.48
C VAL A 47 -0.63 3.35 6.81
N CYS A 48 -1.26 4.21 6.01
CA CYS A 48 -0.60 5.37 5.42
C CYS A 48 0.01 6.30 6.48
N ASP A 49 -0.70 6.57 7.58
CA ASP A 49 -0.17 7.39 8.66
C ASP A 49 1.07 6.76 9.32
N ARG A 50 1.04 5.43 9.54
CA ARG A 50 2.20 4.68 10.07
C ARG A 50 3.39 4.72 9.11
N VAL A 51 3.15 4.57 7.80
CA VAL A 51 4.19 4.70 6.77
C VAL A 51 4.75 6.11 6.78
N ALA A 52 3.91 7.15 6.77
CA ALA A 52 4.32 8.56 6.84
C ALA A 52 5.15 8.88 8.09
N ALA A 53 4.83 8.25 9.22
CA ALA A 53 5.59 8.33 10.47
C ALA A 53 6.96 7.60 10.42
N LYS A 54 7.35 7.04 9.28
CA LYS A 54 8.60 6.28 9.06
C LYS A 54 8.69 5.03 9.93
N MET A 55 7.55 4.40 10.24
CA MET A 55 7.56 3.11 10.92
C MET A 55 8.34 2.07 10.08
N PRO A 56 9.25 1.28 10.68
CA PRO A 56 9.95 0.22 9.97
C PRO A 56 8.97 -0.80 9.38
N TYR A 57 9.22 -1.27 8.17
CA TYR A 57 8.31 -2.18 7.47
C TYR A 57 8.06 -3.48 8.24
N ALA A 58 9.08 -4.04 8.88
CA ALA A 58 8.94 -5.21 9.75
C ALA A 58 7.95 -4.99 10.91
N GLN A 59 8.04 -3.84 11.56
CA GLN A 59 7.14 -3.47 12.66
C GLN A 59 5.71 -3.26 12.16
N LEU A 60 5.55 -2.64 10.98
CA LEU A 60 4.25 -2.44 10.36
C LEU A 60 3.57 -3.78 10.07
N VAL A 61 4.31 -4.72 9.49
CA VAL A 61 3.85 -6.09 9.22
C VAL A 61 3.42 -6.81 10.50
N ASP A 62 4.23 -6.76 11.55
CA ASP A 62 3.91 -7.44 12.81
C ASP A 62 2.68 -6.84 13.51
N GLN A 63 2.48 -5.53 13.42
CA GLN A 63 1.26 -4.89 13.90
C GLN A 63 0.03 -5.35 13.13
N LEU A 64 0.09 -5.44 11.80
CA LEU A 64 -1.03 -5.93 11.00
C LEU A 64 -1.34 -7.40 11.31
N LYS A 65 -0.31 -8.23 11.47
CA LYS A 65 -0.48 -9.62 11.92
C LYS A 65 -1.21 -9.69 13.26
N ALA A 66 -0.85 -8.82 14.21
CA ALA A 66 -1.53 -8.71 15.49
C ALA A 66 -2.99 -8.24 15.34
N ASP A 67 -3.22 -7.15 14.58
CA ASP A 67 -4.55 -6.56 14.36
C ASP A 67 -5.54 -7.59 13.75
N PHE A 68 -5.08 -8.41 12.81
CA PHE A 68 -5.90 -9.44 12.15
C PHE A 68 -5.80 -10.83 12.80
N HIS A 69 -5.09 -10.97 13.92
CA HIS A 69 -4.85 -12.25 14.59
C HIS A 69 -4.35 -13.34 13.63
N THR A 70 -3.44 -12.99 12.73
CA THR A 70 -2.89 -13.87 11.70
C THR A 70 -1.37 -14.01 11.84
N SER A 71 -0.83 -15.16 11.45
CA SER A 71 0.62 -15.35 11.30
C SER A 71 1.06 -15.19 9.83
N ASP A 72 0.12 -14.99 8.91
CA ASP A 72 0.40 -14.92 7.47
C ASP A 72 1.03 -13.58 7.09
N TYR A 73 2.31 -13.65 6.76
CA TYR A 73 3.08 -12.51 6.28
C TYR A 73 2.55 -11.96 4.94
N TYR A 74 2.14 -12.83 4.01
CA TYR A 74 1.65 -12.41 2.70
C TYR A 74 0.35 -11.65 2.82
N GLN A 75 -0.52 -12.04 3.75
CA GLN A 75 -1.72 -11.27 4.08
C GLN A 75 -1.34 -9.86 4.55
N ALA A 76 -0.54 -9.72 5.60
CA ALA A 76 -0.15 -8.41 6.11
C ALA A 76 0.56 -7.54 5.06
N GLY A 77 1.55 -8.09 4.35
CA GLY A 77 2.30 -7.39 3.31
C GLY A 77 1.43 -6.96 2.12
N TYR A 78 0.48 -7.79 1.71
CA TYR A 78 -0.45 -7.44 0.64
C TYR A 78 -1.33 -6.25 1.03
N LEU A 79 -1.86 -6.23 2.25
CA LEU A 79 -2.67 -5.11 2.75
C LEU A 79 -1.88 -3.80 2.75
N ILE A 80 -0.62 -3.82 3.22
CA ILE A 80 0.25 -2.64 3.23
C ILE A 80 0.45 -2.13 1.80
N ASN A 81 0.80 -3.01 0.88
CA ASN A 81 1.05 -2.64 -0.51
C ASN A 81 -0.21 -2.08 -1.18
N GLN A 82 -1.39 -2.65 -0.89
CA GLN A 82 -2.66 -2.12 -1.39
C GLN A 82 -2.99 -0.75 -0.80
N ALA A 83 -2.86 -0.56 0.51
CA ALA A 83 -3.12 0.74 1.14
C ALA A 83 -2.18 1.83 0.58
N VAL A 84 -0.90 1.53 0.40
CA VAL A 84 0.06 2.53 -0.08
C VAL A 84 -0.08 2.84 -1.57
N ASN A 85 -0.30 1.82 -2.41
CA ASN A 85 -0.47 2.07 -3.85
C ASN A 85 -1.78 2.80 -4.14
N GLU A 86 -2.85 2.44 -3.44
CA GLU A 86 -4.19 2.90 -3.78
C GLU A 86 -4.67 4.08 -2.92
N LEU A 87 -4.14 4.33 -1.70
CA LEU A 87 -4.64 5.42 -0.83
C LEU A 87 -3.60 6.53 -0.60
N CYS A 88 -2.31 6.19 -0.54
CA CYS A 88 -1.24 7.16 -0.28
C CYS A 88 -0.03 6.99 -1.22
N PRO A 89 -0.22 7.10 -2.54
CA PRO A 89 0.84 6.85 -3.52
C PRO A 89 2.07 7.77 -3.38
N ALA A 90 1.88 8.96 -2.80
CA ALA A 90 2.99 9.86 -2.47
C ALA A 90 4.02 9.23 -1.50
N GLN A 91 3.63 8.19 -0.77
CA GLN A 91 4.45 7.52 0.24
C GLN A 91 5.09 6.21 -0.26
N ILE A 92 4.87 5.83 -1.52
CA ILE A 92 5.41 4.59 -2.11
C ILE A 92 6.93 4.51 -1.94
N TRP A 93 7.65 5.62 -2.18
CA TRP A 93 9.09 5.64 -2.02
C TRP A 93 9.52 5.39 -0.57
N GLN A 94 8.82 5.97 0.39
CA GLN A 94 9.10 5.76 1.81
C GLN A 94 8.86 4.32 2.24
N LEU A 95 7.78 3.70 1.75
CA LEU A 95 7.53 2.27 1.97
C LEU A 95 8.66 1.42 1.38
N ARG A 96 9.04 1.66 0.12
CA ARG A 96 10.10 0.90 -0.59
C ARG A 96 11.44 0.96 0.14
N GLU A 97 11.84 2.15 0.57
CA GLU A 97 13.05 2.35 1.36
C GLU A 97 12.98 1.57 2.69
N SER A 98 11.84 1.62 3.39
CA SER A 98 11.67 0.91 4.66
C SER A 98 11.63 -0.62 4.53
N ALA A 99 11.25 -1.13 3.36
CA ALA A 99 11.17 -2.55 3.05
C ALA A 99 12.45 -3.10 2.40
N ALA A 100 13.44 -2.25 2.11
CA ALA A 100 14.69 -2.66 1.48
C ALA A 100 15.44 -3.67 2.38
N GLY A 101 15.71 -4.85 1.83
CA GLY A 101 16.38 -5.94 2.57
C GLY A 101 15.49 -6.72 3.52
N TYR A 102 14.18 -6.47 3.52
CA TYR A 102 13.23 -7.25 4.32
C TYR A 102 13.05 -8.66 3.73
N THR A 103 13.43 -9.69 4.50
CA THR A 103 13.24 -11.12 4.19
C THR A 103 12.24 -11.70 5.19
N GLY A 104 10.95 -11.48 4.93
CA GLY A 104 9.85 -12.03 5.73
C GLY A 104 9.75 -13.54 5.67
#